data_AF-A0A2P7QZW9-F1
#
_entry.id   AF-A0A2P7QZW9-F1
#
_cell.length_a   1.000
_cell.length_b   1.000
_cell.length_c   1.000
_cell.angle_alpha   90.00
_cell.angle_beta   90.00
_cell.angle_gamma   90.00
#
_symmetry.space_group_name_H-M   'P 1'
#
loop_
_entity.id
_entity.type
_entity.pdbx_description
1 polymer ?
#
loop_
_entity_poly.entity_id
_entity_poly.type
_entity_poly.pdbx_seq_one_letter_code
_entity_poly.pdbx_strand_id
1 'polypeptide(L)' 'MRDVPGKIAADELRRRASHYRLLAQDCAYPEGIDLLLLMAEVHEDEATAADAKSFLIAQPTPNA' A
#
# COMPACT_ATOMS: atom_id res chain seq x y z
N MET A 1 -3.41 8.22 -23.36
CA MET A 1 -3.08 7.23 -22.32
C MET A 1 -4.37 6.88 -21.61
N ARG A 2 -4.85 5.65 -21.71
CA ARG A 2 -6.06 5.21 -21.00
C ARG A 2 -5.65 4.78 -19.60
N ASP A 3 -6.22 5.42 -18.58
CA ASP A 3 -6.14 4.99 -17.19
C ASP A 3 -6.58 3.52 -17.09
N VAL A 4 -5.72 2.67 -16.54
CA VAL A 4 -6.08 1.29 -16.24
C VAL A 4 -6.97 1.33 -14.99
N PRO A 5 -8.25 0.94 -15.07
CA PRO A 5 -9.10 0.92 -13.89
C PRO A 5 -8.56 -0.16 -12.93
N GLY A 6 -8.17 0.23 -11.72
CA GLY A 6 -7.84 -0.73 -10.65
C GLY A 6 -6.45 -0.61 -10.01
N LYS A 7 -5.58 0.33 -10.40
CA LYS A 7 -4.35 0.60 -9.62
C LYS A 7 -4.64 1.62 -8.52
N ILE A 8 -4.69 1.16 -7.28
CA ILE A 8 -4.74 2.02 -6.10
C ILE A 8 -3.40 2.77 -6.00
N ALA A 9 -3.44 4.08 -5.79
CA ALA A 9 -2.24 4.89 -5.63
C ALA A 9 -1.50 4.53 -4.33
N ALA A 10 -0.16 4.61 -4.32
CA ALA A 10 0.65 4.30 -3.14
C ALA A 10 0.24 5.13 -1.90
N ASP A 11 -0.13 6.39 -2.10
CA ASP A 11 -0.59 7.25 -1.01
C ASP A 11 -1.93 6.80 -0.41
N GLU A 12 -2.82 6.23 -1.23
CA GLU A 12 -4.07 5.66 -0.74
C GLU A 12 -3.82 4.37 0.05
N LEU A 13 -2.88 3.54 -0.39
CA LEU A 13 -2.46 2.35 0.37
C LEU A 13 -1.87 2.74 1.73
N ARG A 14 -1.03 3.78 1.79
CA ARG A 14 -0.49 4.33 3.05
C ARG A 14 -1.57 4.86 3.99
N ARG A 15 -2.59 5.55 3.44
CA ARG A 15 -3.75 6.01 4.22
C ARG A 15 -4.48 4.84 4.85
N ARG A 16 -4.72 3.77 4.09
CA ARG A 16 -5.37 2.54 4.60
C ARG A 16 -4.55 1.87 5.68
N ALA A 17 -3.23 1.71 5.48
CA ALA A 17 -2.35 1.16 6.49
C ALA A 17 -2.41 1.94 7.81
N SER A 18 -2.35 3.28 7.72
CA SER A 18 -2.45 4.16 8.87
C SER A 18 -3.81 4.04 9.57
N HIS A 19 -4.89 3.92 8.80
CA HIS A 19 -6.24 3.73 9.33
C HIS A 19 -6.37 2.41 10.10
N TYR A 20 -5.85 1.30 9.56
CA TYR A 20 -5.88 0.01 10.24
C TYR A 20 -5.09 0.02 11.56
N ARG A 21 -3.95 0.72 11.63
CA ARG A 21 -3.21 0.90 12.89
C ARG A 21 -4.00 1.66 13.95
N LEU A 22 -4.74 2.70 13.54
CA LEU A 22 -5.62 3.44 14.46
C LEU A 22 -6.75 2.54 14.95
N LEU A 23 -7.38 1.79 14.06
CA LEU A 23 -8.42 0.82 14.45
C LEU A 23 -7.89 -0.25 15.39
N ALA A 24 -6.64 -0.71 15.22
CA ALA A 24 -6.02 -1.69 16.09
C ALA A 24 -5.82 -1.16 17.53
N GLN A 25 -5.53 0.14 17.69
CA GLN A 25 -5.38 0.77 19.01
C GLN A 25 -6.70 0.81 19.77
N ASP A 26 -7.81 1.01 19.07
CA ASP A 26 -9.16 1.09 19.65
C ASP A 26 -9.88 -0.27 19.70
N CYS A 27 -9.25 -1.34 19.20
CA CYS A 27 -9.89 -2.64 19.06
C CYS A 27 -9.97 -3.37 20.42
N ALA A 28 -11.17 -3.76 20.82
CA ALA A 28 -11.41 -4.51 22.05
C ALA A 28 -11.19 -6.03 21.92
N TYR A 29 -10.98 -6.54 20.70
CA TYR A 29 -10.85 -7.97 20.41
C TYR A 29 -9.40 -8.30 20.02
N PRO A 30 -8.68 -9.13 20.81
CA PRO A 30 -7.27 -9.44 20.55
C PRO A 30 -6.99 -9.98 19.14
N GLU A 31 -7.80 -10.92 18.66
CA GLU A 31 -7.65 -11.50 17.32
C GLU A 31 -7.93 -10.48 16.21
N GLY A 32 -8.75 -9.46 16.51
CA GLY A 32 -9.01 -8.34 15.61
C GLY A 32 -7.81 -7.41 15.47
N ILE A 33 -7.02 -7.23 16.55
CA ILE A 33 -5.80 -6.42 16.55
C ILE A 33 -4.79 -7.02 15.57
N ASP A 34 -4.52 -8.33 15.67
CA ASP A 34 -3.55 -9.01 14.81
C ASP A 34 -3.94 -8.92 13.33
N LEU A 35 -5.22 -9.11 13.01
CA LEU A 35 -5.72 -8.97 11.65
C LEU A 35 -5.55 -7.54 11.12
N LEU A 36 -5.87 -6.52 11.93
CA LEU A 36 -5.74 -5.12 11.54
C LEU A 36 -4.28 -4.72 11.32
N LEU A 37 -3.37 -5.20 12.16
CA LEU A 37 -1.92 -4.97 12.00
C LEU A 37 -1.39 -5.64 10.73
N LEU A 38 -1.77 -6.90 10.47
CA LEU A 38 -1.42 -7.60 9.24
C LEU A 38 -1.91 -6.85 8.00
N MET A 39 -3.16 -6.36 8.02
CA MET A 39 -3.70 -5.58 6.92
C MET A 39 -2.94 -4.27 6.71
N ALA A 40 -2.46 -3.64 7.78
CA ALA A 40 -1.63 -2.45 7.69
C ALA A 40 -0.27 -2.74 7.03
N GLU A 41 0.40 -3.81 7.43
CA GLU A 41 1.69 -4.24 6.86
C GLU A 41 1.57 -4.54 5.37
N VAL A 42 0.56 -5.33 4.97
CA VAL A 42 0.31 -5.65 3.56
C VAL A 42 0.16 -4.38 2.72
N HIS A 43 -0.59 -3.39 3.19
CA HIS A 43 -0.79 -2.16 2.44
C HIS A 43 0.48 -1.29 2.37
N GLU A 44 1.36 -1.31 3.38
CA GLU A 44 2.65 -0.64 3.28
C GLU A 44 3.60 -1.31 2.31
N ASP A 45 3.63 -2.65 2.29
CA ASP A 45 4.40 -3.42 1.33
C ASP A 45 3.92 -3.14 -0.10
N GLU A 46 2.60 -3.13 -0.31
CA GLU A 46 2.01 -2.78 -1.60
C GLU A 46 2.33 -1.34 -2.03
N ALA A 47 2.28 -0.38 -1.10
CA ALA A 47 2.65 1.01 -1.38
C ALA A 47 4.12 1.12 -1.79
N THR A 48 5.01 0.43 -1.07
CA THR A 48 6.45 0.37 -1.36
C THR A 48 6.71 -0.24 -2.73
N ALA A 49 6.01 -1.33 -3.05
CA ALA A 49 6.11 -1.97 -4.37
C ALA A 49 5.55 -1.10 -5.50
N ALA A 50 4.49 -0.33 -5.26
CA ALA A 50 3.91 0.60 -6.23
C ALA A 50 4.87 1.76 -6.57
N ASP A 51 5.56 2.30 -5.57
CA ASP A 51 6.57 3.34 -5.77
C ASP A 51 7.81 2.79 -6.49
N ALA A 52 8.28 1.60 -6.13
CA ALA A 52 9.39 0.94 -6.81
C ALA A 52 9.09 0.66 -8.30
N LYS A 53 7.86 0.23 -8.63
CA LYS A 53 7.41 0.05 -10.01
C LYS A 53 7.37 1.37 -10.78
N SER A 54 6.97 2.46 -10.12
CA SER A 54 6.96 3.79 -10.73
C SER A 54 8.37 4.28 -11.07
N PHE A 55 9.35 3.99 -10.21
CA PHE A 55 10.76 4.31 -10.44
C PHE A 55 11.36 3.51 -11.61
N LEU A 56 11.06 2.21 -11.72
CA LEU A 56 11.57 1.36 -12.80
C LEU A 56 11.02 1.73 -14.19
N ILE A 57 9.78 2.22 -14.26
CA ILE A 57 9.18 2.70 -15.53
C ILE A 57 9.81 4.03 -15.97
N ALA A 58 10.30 4.84 -15.03
CA ALA A 58 10.89 6.14 -15.31
C ALA A 58 12.35 6.08 -15.82
N GLN A 59 13.01 4.91 -15.82
CA GLN A 59 14.34 4.79 -16.42
C GLN A 59 14.23 4.77 -17.95
N PRO A 60 14.88 5.70 -18.67
CA PRO A 60 14.97 5.61 -20.12
C PRO A 60 15.74 4.33 -20.46
N THR A 61 15.11 3.43 -21.21
CA THR A 61 15.79 2.28 -21.81
C THR A 61 17.02 2.79 -22.58
N PRO A 62 18.24 2.32 -22.27
CA PRO A 62 19.38 2.67 -23.09
C PRO A 62 19.13 2.13 -24.49
N ASN A 63 19.08 3.02 -25.48
CA ASN A 63 18.93 2.67 -26.88
C ASN A 63 20.03 1.66 -27.24
N ALA A 64 19.60 0.50 -27.72
CA ALA A 64 20.45 -0.50 -28.39
C ALA A 64 20.75 -0.06 -29.82
#